data_AF-A0AAW1UTZ0-F1
#
_entry.id   AF-A0AAW1UTZ0-F1
#
_cell.length_a   1.000
_cell.length_b   1.000
_cell.length_c   1.000
_cell.angle_alpha   90.00
_cell.angle_beta   90.00
_cell.angle_gamma   90.00
#
_symmetry.space_group_name_H-M   'P 1'
#
loop_
_entity.id
_entity.type
_entity.pdbx_description
1 polymer ?
#
loop_
_entity_poly.entity_id
_entity_poly.type
_entity_poly.pdbx_seq_one_letter_code
_entity_poly.pdbx_strand_id
1 'polypeptide(L)'
;MHYENIAEQKESVAESKISHLKDGVSLEGGTISVSADGNTTTSTLSFTPTSADHGLVLSCKASNHRIPFSEQQRTWMLRVLYPPKVTMTLGHGLDATDIKEGADVYFECHLIANPWVSGQFLTFSCLFLG
;
A
#
# COMPACT_ATOMS: atom_id res chain seq x y z
N MET A 1 -14.05 6.25 5.81
CA MET A 1 -12.93 6.03 4.87
C MET A 1 -13.24 4.76 4.10
N HIS A 2 -13.43 4.86 2.79
CA HIS A 2 -13.88 3.75 1.94
C HIS A 2 -12.64 3.15 1.28
N TYR A 3 -12.17 2.01 1.80
CA TYR A 3 -11.05 1.27 1.21
C TYR A 3 -11.57 -0.08 0.75
N GLU A 4 -12.32 -0.08 -0.35
CA GLU A 4 -12.62 -1.29 -1.10
C GLU A 4 -11.57 -1.42 -2.19
N ASN A 5 -10.83 -2.52 -2.20
CA ASN A 5 -10.26 -3.11 -3.41
C ASN A 5 -9.93 -4.58 -3.11
N ILE A 6 -10.88 -5.46 -3.42
CA ILE A 6 -10.72 -6.90 -3.42
C ILE A 6 -9.75 -7.25 -4.56
N ALA A 7 -8.60 -7.84 -4.25
CA ALA A 7 -7.79 -8.47 -5.29
C ALA A 7 -8.39 -9.85 -5.58
N GLU A 8 -9.33 -9.90 -6.53
CA GLU A 8 -9.87 -11.17 -7.04
C GLU A 8 -8.98 -11.63 -8.21
N GLN A 9 -8.36 -12.79 -8.09
CA GLN A 9 -7.60 -13.41 -9.18
C GLN A 9 -8.13 -14.80 -9.48
N LYS A 10 -8.65 -14.95 -10.70
CA LYS A 10 -9.10 -16.24 -11.26
C LYS A 10 -7.94 -16.83 -12.04
N GLU A 11 -7.39 -17.94 -11.57
CA GLU A 11 -6.29 -18.64 -12.25
C GLU A 11 -6.80 -19.99 -12.79
N SER A 12 -6.66 -20.20 -14.10
CA SER A 12 -7.31 -21.29 -14.84
C SER A 12 -6.48 -22.58 -14.90
N VAL A 13 -5.95 -23.06 -13.76
CA VAL A 13 -5.19 -24.31 -13.74
C VAL A 13 -5.57 -25.18 -12.55
N ALA A 14 -6.01 -26.42 -12.83
CA ALA A 14 -6.32 -27.47 -11.87
C ALA A 14 -5.17 -27.69 -10.88
N GLU A 15 -5.47 -27.84 -9.58
CA GLU A 15 -4.49 -28.17 -8.53
C GLU A 15 -3.29 -27.19 -8.40
N SER A 16 -3.48 -25.92 -8.76
CA SER A 16 -2.42 -24.93 -8.63
C SER A 16 -2.28 -24.44 -7.20
N LYS A 17 -1.06 -24.43 -6.69
CA LYS A 17 -0.72 -23.73 -5.45
C LYS A 17 -0.57 -22.24 -5.74
N ILE A 18 -1.42 -21.43 -5.11
CA ILE A 18 -1.41 -19.98 -5.25
C ILE A 18 -0.74 -19.33 -4.04
N SER A 19 0.06 -18.30 -4.29
CA SER A 19 0.75 -17.50 -3.28
C SER A 19 0.66 -16.02 -3.62
N HIS A 20 0.49 -15.18 -2.60
CA HIS A 20 0.41 -13.72 -2.76
C HIS A 20 1.66 -13.07 -2.19
N LEU A 21 2.21 -12.08 -2.90
CA LEU A 21 3.37 -11.33 -2.44
C LEU A 21 3.13 -9.83 -2.58
N LYS A 22 3.47 -9.06 -1.55
CA LYS A 22 3.52 -7.59 -1.57
C LYS A 22 4.96 -7.15 -1.53
N ASP A 23 5.41 -6.51 -2.59
CA ASP A 23 6.78 -6.06 -2.79
C ASP A 23 7.81 -7.19 -2.56
N GLY A 24 7.46 -8.39 -3.01
CA GLY A 24 8.27 -9.61 -2.82
C GLY A 24 8.09 -10.30 -1.46
N VAL A 25 7.36 -9.71 -0.51
CA VAL A 25 7.09 -10.31 0.81
C VAL A 25 5.79 -11.11 0.78
N SER A 26 5.82 -12.36 1.25
CA SER A 26 4.63 -13.22 1.30
C SER A 26 3.53 -12.59 2.16
N LEU A 27 2.30 -12.56 1.63
CA LEU A 27 1.12 -12.17 2.37
C LEU A 27 0.35 -13.42 2.81
N GLU A 28 0.08 -13.50 4.11
CA GLU A 28 -0.75 -14.54 4.68
C GLU A 28 -2.24 -14.24 4.49
N GLY A 29 -3.02 -15.30 4.31
CA GLY A 29 -4.46 -15.23 4.12
C GLY A 29 -4.91 -15.37 2.66
N GLY A 30 -6.18 -15.02 2.44
CA GLY A 30 -6.89 -15.27 1.19
C GLY A 30 -7.63 -16.61 1.17
N THR A 31 -8.64 -16.68 0.32
CA THR A 31 -9.49 -17.87 0.17
C THR A 31 -9.25 -18.47 -1.20
N ILE A 32 -8.97 -19.77 -1.25
CA ILE A 32 -8.82 -20.52 -2.49
C ILE A 32 -10.09 -21.33 -2.71
N SER A 33 -10.65 -21.24 -3.92
CA SER A 33 -11.78 -22.05 -4.36
C SER A 33 -11.44 -22.76 -5.66
N VAL A 34 -11.82 -24.03 -5.75
CA VAL A 34 -11.65 -24.83 -6.97
C VAL A 34 -13.03 -24.99 -7.61
N SER A 35 -13.12 -24.81 -8.92
CA SER A 35 -14.35 -24.99 -9.67
C SER A 35 -14.84 -26.45 -9.62
N ALA A 36 -16.15 -26.67 -9.79
CA ALA A 36 -16.73 -28.01 -9.68
C ALA A 36 -16.20 -29.01 -10.72
N ASP A 37 -15.70 -28.52 -11.86
CA ASP A 37 -15.03 -29.30 -12.90
C ASP A 37 -13.54 -29.54 -12.62
N GLY A 38 -12.98 -28.96 -11.55
CA GLY A 38 -11.60 -29.12 -11.12
C GLY A 38 -10.57 -28.36 -11.95
N ASN A 39 -10.96 -27.67 -13.04
CA ASN A 39 -10.02 -27.05 -13.97
C ASN A 39 -9.55 -25.65 -13.56
N THR A 40 -10.31 -24.96 -12.72
CA THR A 40 -10.04 -23.56 -12.35
C THR A 40 -9.81 -23.45 -10.86
N THR A 41 -8.70 -22.82 -10.47
CA THR A 41 -8.38 -22.51 -9.07
C THR A 41 -8.41 -20.99 -8.90
N THR A 42 -9.43 -20.48 -8.23
CA THR A 42 -9.55 -19.04 -7.95
C THR A 42 -8.99 -18.73 -6.57
N SER A 43 -8.22 -17.65 -6.47
CA SER A 43 -7.75 -17.13 -5.20
C SER A 43 -8.22 -15.70 -5.00
N THR A 44 -8.83 -15.45 -3.86
CA THR A 44 -9.30 -14.12 -3.47
C THR A 44 -8.54 -13.67 -2.25
N LEU A 45 -7.74 -12.61 -2.40
CA LEU A 45 -7.01 -11.99 -1.30
C LEU A 45 -7.77 -10.76 -0.79
N SER A 46 -8.09 -10.77 0.50
CA SER A 46 -8.55 -9.58 1.21
C SER A 46 -7.39 -9.02 2.03
N PHE A 47 -7.00 -7.78 1.74
CA PHE A 47 -5.97 -7.07 2.50
C PHE A 47 -6.34 -5.61 2.65
N THR A 48 -5.91 -4.98 3.75
CA THR A 48 -6.17 -3.55 4.00
C THR A 48 -4.90 -2.73 3.69
N PRO A 49 -4.86 -1.98 2.57
CA PRO A 49 -3.69 -1.17 2.23
C PRO A 49 -3.54 0.05 3.15
N THR A 50 -2.31 0.51 3.28
CA THR A 50 -1.91 1.75 3.96
C THR A 50 -1.30 2.76 2.99
N SER A 51 -1.12 4.01 3.40
CA SER A 51 -0.47 5.03 2.56
C SER A 51 0.95 4.65 2.15
N ALA A 52 1.64 3.83 2.96
CA ALA A 52 2.98 3.33 2.65
C ALA A 52 2.99 2.27 1.55
N ASP A 53 1.84 1.65 1.25
CA ASP A 53 1.73 0.64 0.20
C ASP A 53 1.51 1.26 -1.20
N HIS A 54 1.34 2.59 -1.29
CA HIS A 54 1.18 3.27 -2.56
C HIS A 54 2.45 3.13 -3.42
N GLY A 55 2.28 2.65 -4.65
CA GLY A 55 3.38 2.40 -5.58
C GLY A 55 4.07 1.04 -5.41
N LEU A 56 3.77 0.29 -4.34
CA LEU A 56 4.27 -1.07 -4.17
C LEU A 56 3.61 -2.05 -5.15
N VAL A 57 4.27 -3.18 -5.39
CA VAL A 57 3.79 -4.23 -6.31
C VAL A 57 3.10 -5.35 -5.55
N LEU A 58 1.84 -5.64 -5.88
CA LEU A 58 1.14 -6.86 -5.46
C LEU A 58 1.32 -7.92 -6.55
N SER A 59 1.66 -9.14 -6.16
CA SER A 59 1.85 -10.28 -7.07
C SER A 59 1.00 -11.46 -6.62
N CYS A 60 0.38 -12.13 -7.58
CA CYS A 60 -0.23 -13.44 -7.42
C CYS A 60 0.61 -14.44 -8.24
N LYS A 61 1.09 -15.49 -7.59
CA LYS A 61 1.87 -16.55 -8.22
C LYS A 61 1.12 -17.87 -8.10
N ALA A 62 0.88 -18.53 -9.23
CA ALA A 62 0.35 -19.88 -9.30
C ALA A 62 1.42 -20.85 -9.79
N SER A 63 1.44 -22.05 -9.22
CA SER A 63 2.36 -23.13 -9.61
C SER A 63 1.63 -24.47 -9.57
N ASN A 64 1.84 -25.31 -10.57
CA ASN A 64 1.28 -26.67 -10.61
C ASN A 64 2.42 -27.69 -10.51
N HIS A 65 2.48 -28.41 -9.39
CA HIS A 65 3.54 -29.39 -9.12
C HIS A 65 3.59 -30.56 -10.13
N ARG A 66 2.50 -30.83 -10.86
CA ARG A 66 2.44 -31.88 -11.89
C ARG A 66 3.01 -31.45 -13.24
N ILE A 67 3.16 -30.14 -13.46
CA ILE A 67 3.63 -29.58 -14.73
C ILE A 67 4.94 -28.81 -14.46
N PRO A 68 6.09 -29.30 -14.94
CA PRO A 68 7.35 -28.58 -14.83
C PRO A 68 7.25 -27.19 -15.47
N PHE A 69 7.86 -26.19 -14.84
CA PHE A 69 7.88 -24.80 -15.33
C PHE A 69 6.48 -24.17 -15.52
N SER A 70 5.50 -24.61 -14.74
CA SER A 70 4.12 -24.09 -14.77
C SER A 70 3.90 -22.81 -13.95
N GLU A 71 4.98 -22.20 -13.45
CA GLU A 71 4.88 -20.99 -12.65
C GLU A 71 4.36 -19.84 -13.50
N GLN A 72 3.23 -19.29 -13.09
CA GLN A 72 2.64 -18.09 -13.67
C GLN A 72 2.52 -17.01 -12.59
N GLN A 73 2.78 -15.77 -12.99
CA GLN A 73 2.70 -14.63 -12.09
C GLN A 73 1.94 -13.48 -12.76
N ARG A 74 1.02 -12.89 -12.01
CA ARG A 74 0.40 -11.61 -12.35
C ARG A 74 0.77 -10.57 -11.31
N THR A 75 0.99 -9.35 -11.76
CA THR A 75 1.44 -8.24 -10.91
C THR A 75 0.62 -6.98 -11.12
N TRP A 76 0.37 -6.24 -10.04
CA TRP A 76 -0.32 -4.95 -10.05
C TRP A 76 0.47 -3.93 -9.24
N MET A 77 0.61 -2.72 -9.77
CA MET A 77 1.09 -1.59 -8.97
C MET A 77 -0.07 -1.02 -8.16
N LEU A 78 0.10 -0.94 -6.84
CA LEU A 78 -0.95 -0.51 -5.93
C LEU A 78 -1.15 1.00 -6.01
N ARG A 79 -2.36 1.43 -6.37
CA ARG A 79 -2.77 2.83 -6.37
C ARG A 79 -3.62 3.15 -5.14
N VAL A 80 -2.97 3.29 -3.99
CA VAL A 80 -3.66 3.60 -2.72
C VAL A 80 -3.92 5.10 -2.62
N LEU A 81 -5.19 5.51 -2.46
CA LEU A 81 -5.58 6.89 -2.21
C LEU A 81 -5.53 7.19 -0.71
N TYR A 82 -4.97 8.32 -0.32
CA TYR A 82 -4.87 8.72 1.08
C TYR A 82 -4.85 10.25 1.22
N PRO A 83 -5.44 10.78 2.31
CA PRO A 83 -5.45 12.22 2.56
C PRO A 83 -4.02 12.73 2.82
N PRO A 84 -3.75 14.03 2.61
CA PRO A 84 -2.46 14.62 2.88
C PRO A 84 -2.03 14.40 4.33
N LYS A 85 -0.80 13.91 4.52
CA LYS A 85 -0.12 13.87 5.82
C LYS A 85 0.98 14.91 5.82
N VAL A 86 0.97 15.75 6.84
CA VAL A 86 1.92 16.85 7.02
C VAL A 86 2.79 16.54 8.21
N THR A 87 4.10 16.62 8.03
CA THR A 87 5.09 16.53 9.10
C THR A 87 5.97 17.76 9.04
N MET A 88 6.16 18.44 10.18
CA MET A 88 7.09 19.56 10.28
C MET A 88 8.36 19.11 10.99
N THR A 89 9.49 19.49 10.43
CA THR A 89 10.82 19.26 10.99
C THR A 89 11.51 20.60 11.19
N LEU A 90 12.40 20.68 12.17
CA LEU A 90 13.22 21.87 12.34
C LEU A 90 14.11 22.03 11.10
N GLY A 91 14.26 23.26 10.62
CA GLY A 91 15.01 23.56 9.41
C GLY A 91 16.42 22.98 9.42
N HIS A 92 16.90 22.56 8.26
CA HIS A 92 18.21 21.92 8.15
C HIS A 92 19.33 22.79 8.77
N GLY A 93 20.12 22.17 9.66
CA GLY A 93 21.24 22.83 10.35
C GLY A 93 20.87 23.52 11.67
N LEU A 94 19.60 23.50 12.09
CA LEU A 94 19.19 23.89 13.43
C LEU A 94 19.20 22.67 14.36
N ASP A 95 19.79 22.81 15.53
CA ASP A 95 19.73 21.81 16.60
C ASP A 95 18.68 22.26 17.63
N ALA A 96 17.67 21.42 17.85
CA ALA A 96 16.60 21.68 18.81
C ALA A 96 17.10 21.90 20.25
N THR A 97 18.30 21.41 20.58
CA THR A 97 18.89 21.50 21.91
C THR A 97 19.76 22.73 22.12
N ASP A 98 20.13 23.46 21.06
CA ASP A 98 20.97 24.69 21.12
C ASP A 98 20.25 25.93 20.55
N ILE A 99 18.91 25.93 20.62
CA ILE A 99 18.12 27.12 20.28
C ILE A 99 18.14 28.10 21.45
N LYS A 100 18.50 29.36 21.19
CA LYS A 100 18.58 30.44 22.19
C LYS A 100 17.47 31.46 21.99
N GLU A 101 17.05 32.11 23.08
CA GLU A 101 16.08 33.20 23.02
C GLU A 101 16.56 34.32 22.08
N GLY A 102 15.66 34.82 21.23
CA GLY A 102 15.98 35.83 20.23
C GLY A 102 16.55 35.28 18.91
N ALA A 103 16.70 33.95 18.77
CA ALA A 103 17.08 33.33 17.50
C ALA A 103 15.86 33.11 16.59
N ASP A 104 16.03 33.37 15.30
CA ASP A 104 15.05 33.01 14.28
C ASP A 104 15.13 31.52 13.96
N VAL A 105 13.98 30.84 14.01
CA VAL A 105 13.85 29.43 13.63
C VAL A 105 12.85 29.29 12.52
N TYR A 106 13.08 28.32 11.65
CA TYR A 106 12.16 27.95 10.59
C TYR A 106 11.95 26.44 10.61
N PHE A 107 10.81 26.04 10.08
CA PHE A 107 10.42 24.64 9.99
C PHE A 107 10.24 24.25 8.53
N GLU A 108 10.75 23.08 8.18
CA GLU A 108 10.50 22.44 6.90
C GLU A 108 9.19 21.67 6.98
N CYS A 109 8.36 21.83 5.95
CA CYS A 109 7.07 21.14 5.83
C CYS A 109 7.20 20.02 4.82
N HIS A 110 7.12 18.78 5.30
CA HIS A 110 7.07 17.60 4.45
C HIS A 110 5.61 17.15 4.31
N LEU A 111 5.12 17.11 3.07
CA LEU A 111 3.76 16.73 2.73
C LEU A 111 3.77 15.50 1.82
N ILE A 112 3.01 14.48 2.19
CA ILE A 112 2.74 13.31 1.35
C ILE A 112 1.23 13.20 1.12
N ALA A 113 0.81 12.97 -0.13
CA ALA A 113 -0.61 12.84 -0.49
C ALA A 113 -0.78 12.05 -1.79
N ASN A 114 -1.88 11.33 -1.93
CA ASN A 114 -2.31 10.78 -3.22
C ASN A 114 -3.84 10.87 -3.40
N PRO A 115 -4.34 11.69 -4.34
CA PRO A 115 -3.58 12.51 -5.29
C PRO A 115 -2.83 13.68 -4.61
N TRP A 116 -1.90 14.30 -5.34
CA TRP A 116 -1.20 15.49 -4.86
C TRP A 116 -2.17 16.64 -4.62
N VAL A 117 -1.85 17.50 -3.64
CA VAL A 117 -2.69 18.66 -3.30
C VAL A 117 -2.56 19.71 -4.40
N SER A 118 -3.58 19.83 -5.23
CA SER A 118 -3.73 20.94 -6.17
C SER A 118 -4.64 22.01 -5.56
N GLY A 119 -4.07 23.00 -4.89
CA GLY A 119 -4.68 24.32 -4.70
C GLY A 119 -6.12 24.40 -4.16
N GLN A 120 -6.51 23.54 -3.21
CA GLN A 120 -7.73 23.76 -2.42
C GLN A 120 -7.34 23.85 -0.95
N PHE A 121 -7.51 25.04 -0.39
CA PHE A 121 -7.14 25.40 0.97
C PHE A 121 -7.78 24.42 1.97
N LEU A 122 -6.99 23.51 2.53
CA LEU A 122 -7.36 22.81 3.76
C LEU A 122 -7.13 23.80 4.91
N THR A 123 -8.20 24.44 5.38
CA THR A 123 -8.18 25.17 6.64
C THR A 123 -7.94 24.17 7.76
N PHE A 124 -6.69 24.00 8.17
CA PHE A 124 -6.38 23.43 9.47
C PHE A 124 -6.72 24.50 10.51
N SER A 125 -7.91 24.42 11.09
CA SER A 125 -8.19 25.10 12.35
C SER A 125 -7.32 24.45 13.43
N CYS A 126 -6.14 25.01 13.65
CA CYS A 126 -5.36 24.73 14.85
C CYS A 126 -6.12 25.35 16.02
N LEU A 127 -7.08 24.62 16.60
CA LEU A 127 -7.62 24.96 17.91
C LEU A 127 -6.50 24.73 18.92
N PHE A 128 -5.78 25.81 19.26
CA PHE A 128 -5.08 25.87 20.53
C PHE A 128 -6.15 25.79 21.62
N LEU A 129 -6.35 24.59 22.17
CA LEU A 129 -6.94 24.44 23.50
C LEU A 129 -5.82 24.79 24.49
N GLY A 130 -5.85 26.05 24.93
CA GLY A 130 -5.10 26.60 26.05
C GLY A 130 -6.00 27.60 26.77
#